data_AF-A0A5C4N854-F1
#
_entry.id   AF-A0A5C4N854-F1
#
_cell.length_a   1.000
_cell.length_b   1.000
_cell.length_c   1.000
_cell.angle_alpha   90.00
_cell.angle_beta   90.00
_cell.angle_gamma   90.00
#
_symmetry.space_group_name_H-M   'P 1'
#
loop_
_entity.id
_entity.type
_entity.pdbx_description
1 polymer ?
#
loop_
_entity_poly.entity_id
_entity_poly.type
_entity_poly.pdbx_seq_one_letter_code
_entity_poly.pdbx_strand_id
1 'polypeptide(L)'
;MTKPPERLMYMLALRQMEARSDVAREAYGRLEASVAAATKVHPRTVILDWLEAELARLPEAGEEREGWASLLLREAVAFGNAVRG
;
A
#
# COMPACT_ATOMS: atom_id res chain seq x y z
N MET A 1 -0.83 24.36 -2.56
CA MET A 1 -0.57 23.25 -1.62
C MET A 1 -1.53 22.12 -1.97
N THR A 2 -1.02 20.97 -2.41
CA THR A 2 -1.85 19.77 -2.61
C THR A 2 -2.37 19.29 -1.26
N LYS A 3 -3.64 18.88 -1.19
CA LYS A 3 -4.23 18.38 0.05
C LYS A 3 -3.57 17.04 0.41
N PRO A 4 -3.50 16.66 1.71
CA PRO A 4 -2.87 15.41 2.13
C PRO A 4 -3.35 14.17 1.34
N PRO A 5 -4.65 13.99 1.02
CA PRO A 5 -5.12 12.86 0.20
C PRO A 5 -4.59 12.89 -1.25
N GLU A 6 -4.50 14.08 -1.87
CA GLU A 6 -4.03 14.23 -3.25
C GLU A 6 -2.55 13.84 -3.38
N ARG A 7 -1.72 14.22 -2.39
CA ARG A 7 -0.30 13.83 -2.36
C ARG A 7 -0.15 12.31 -2.20
N LEU A 8 -0.95 11.67 -1.34
CA LEU A 8 -0.89 10.22 -1.16
C LEU A 8 -1.29 9.47 -2.42
N MET A 9 -2.39 9.89 -3.05
CA MET A 9 -2.85 9.32 -4.31
C MET A 9 -1.82 9.49 -5.43
N TYR A 10 -1.17 10.67 -5.51
CA TYR A 10 -0.08 10.91 -6.46
C TYR A 10 1.11 9.96 -6.23
N MET A 11 1.61 9.84 -4.99
CA MET A 11 2.72 8.94 -4.70
C MET A 11 2.35 7.47 -4.93
N LEU A 12 1.09 7.10 -4.69
CA LEU A 12 0.60 5.75 -4.92
C LEU A 12 0.57 5.41 -6.40
N ALA A 13 0.06 6.33 -7.24
CA ALA A 13 0.06 6.17 -8.69
C ALA A 13 1.48 5.98 -9.24
N LEU A 14 2.46 6.76 -8.77
CA LEU A 14 3.87 6.57 -9.13
C LEU A 14 4.38 5.17 -8.77
N ARG A 15 4.06 4.68 -7.56
CA ARG A 15 4.47 3.34 -7.13
C ARG A 15 3.81 2.22 -7.94
N GLN A 16 2.55 2.37 -8.31
CA GLN A 16 1.86 1.43 -9.20
C GLN A 16 2.56 1.33 -10.56
N MET A 17 3.02 2.45 -11.12
CA MET A 17 3.77 2.48 -12.39
C MET A 17 5.16 1.83 -12.25
N GLU A 18 5.81 1.96 -11.10
CA GLU A 18 7.14 1.38 -10.81
C GLU A 18 7.09 -0.11 -10.42
N ALA A 19 5.91 -0.62 -10.05
CA ALA A 19 5.74 -1.96 -9.52
C ALA A 19 6.09 -3.06 -10.55
N ARG A 20 7.14 -3.82 -10.22
CA ARG A 20 7.68 -4.90 -11.06
C ARG A 20 6.94 -6.23 -10.95
N SER A 21 6.03 -6.34 -10.00
CA SER A 21 5.24 -7.55 -9.74
C SER A 21 3.75 -7.24 -9.81
N ASP A 22 2.98 -8.12 -10.44
CA ASP A 22 1.52 -8.01 -10.49
C ASP A 22 0.92 -8.03 -9.07
N VAL A 23 1.51 -8.80 -8.16
CA VAL A 23 1.12 -8.84 -6.75
C VAL A 23 1.30 -7.49 -6.07
N ALA A 24 2.39 -6.78 -6.36
CA ALA A 24 2.61 -5.43 -5.83
C ALA A 24 1.61 -4.42 -6.42
N ARG A 25 1.30 -4.51 -7.72
CA ARG A 25 0.26 -3.66 -8.35
C ARG A 25 -1.10 -3.90 -7.74
N GLU A 26 -1.49 -5.16 -7.55
CA GLU A 26 -2.76 -5.50 -6.90
C GLU A 26 -2.82 -4.98 -5.45
N ALA A 27 -1.73 -5.15 -4.69
CA ALA A 27 -1.66 -4.66 -3.32
C ALA A 27 -1.80 -3.12 -3.27
N TYR A 28 -1.17 -2.41 -4.22
CA TYR A 28 -1.34 -0.96 -4.36
C TYR A 28 -2.74 -0.55 -4.83
N GLY A 29 -3.41 -1.34 -5.66
CA GLY A 29 -4.82 -1.10 -6.01
C GLY A 29 -5.75 -1.21 -4.80
N ARG A 30 -5.47 -2.13 -3.88
CA ARG A 30 -6.20 -2.23 -2.60
C ARG A 30 -5.87 -1.08 -1.66
N LEU A 31 -4.62 -0.62 -1.61
CA LEU A 31 -4.23 0.57 -0.86
C LEU A 31 -4.91 1.84 -1.39
N GLU A 32 -5.15 1.93 -2.69
CA GLU A 32 -5.84 3.05 -3.32
C GLU A 32 -7.25 3.24 -2.75
N ALA A 33 -7.99 2.15 -2.61
CA ALA A 33 -9.31 2.17 -1.97
C ALA A 33 -9.23 2.66 -0.51
N SER A 34 -8.22 2.22 0.24
CA SER A 34 -7.99 2.67 1.62
C SER A 34 -7.66 4.16 1.69
N VAL A 35 -6.79 4.67 0.81
CA VAL A 35 -6.42 6.09 0.76
C VAL A 35 -7.62 6.97 0.36
N ALA A 36 -8.41 6.53 -0.62
CA ALA A 36 -9.60 7.26 -1.07
C ALA A 36 -10.67 7.38 0.03
N ALA A 37 -10.86 6.34 0.83
CA ALA A 37 -11.79 6.36 1.97
C ALA A 37 -11.28 7.20 3.16
N ALA A 38 -9.96 7.29 3.32
CA ALA A 38 -9.30 7.83 4.51
C ALA A 38 -9.03 9.36 4.48
N THR A 39 -10.03 10.15 4.08
CA THR A 39 -9.89 11.60 3.84
C THR A 39 -9.44 12.45 5.04
N LYS A 40 -9.67 11.98 6.27
CA LYS A 40 -9.31 12.69 7.53
C LYS A 40 -8.33 11.92 8.42
N VAL A 41 -7.82 10.80 7.94
CA VAL A 41 -6.94 9.93 8.71
C VAL A 41 -5.49 10.25 8.38
N HIS A 42 -4.62 10.16 9.37
CA HIS A 42 -3.20 10.38 9.16
C HIS A 42 -2.64 9.33 8.19
N PRO A 43 -1.83 9.71 7.18
CA PRO A 43 -1.34 8.77 6.15
C PRO A 43 -0.70 7.50 6.69
N ARG A 44 0.08 7.63 7.76
CA ARG A 44 0.74 6.49 8.41
C ARG A 44 -0.26 5.45 8.93
N THR A 45 -1.41 5.88 9.43
CA THR A 45 -2.46 4.98 9.92
C THR A 45 -3.06 4.21 8.76
N VAL A 46 -3.36 4.88 7.64
CA VAL A 46 -3.86 4.23 6.42
C VAL A 46 -2.94 3.13 5.91
N ILE A 47 -1.62 3.37 5.92
CA ILE A 47 -0.62 2.39 5.48
C ILE A 47 -0.54 1.20 6.43
N LEU A 48 -0.61 1.44 7.75
CA LEU A 48 -0.57 0.38 8.75
C LEU A 48 -1.84 -0.48 8.69
N ASP A 49 -3.01 0.14 8.65
CA ASP A 49 -4.30 -0.55 8.55
C ASP A 49 -4.38 -1.39 7.27
N TRP A 50 -3.88 -0.85 6.14
CA TRP A 50 -3.78 -1.59 4.89
C TRP A 50 -2.82 -2.79 5.02
N LEU A 51 -1.62 -2.58 5.56
CA LEU A 51 -0.64 -3.67 5.72
C LEU A 51 -1.19 -4.78 6.63
N GLU A 52 -1.86 -4.42 7.72
CA GLU A 52 -2.53 -5.37 8.61
C GLU A 52 -3.59 -6.19 7.86
N ALA A 53 -4.44 -5.53 7.07
CA ALA A 53 -5.45 -6.20 6.25
C ALA A 53 -4.85 -7.13 5.19
N GLU A 54 -3.72 -6.75 4.58
CA GLU A 54 -3.02 -7.59 3.61
C GLU A 54 -2.37 -8.81 4.26
N LEU A 55 -1.73 -8.63 5.42
CA LEU A 55 -1.12 -9.74 6.17
C LEU A 55 -2.17 -10.72 6.71
N ALA A 56 -3.33 -10.22 7.14
CA ALA A 56 -4.44 -11.05 7.59
C ALA A 56 -5.04 -11.95 6.49
N ARG A 57 -4.86 -11.58 5.20
CA ARG A 57 -5.30 -12.37 4.04
C ARG A 57 -4.31 -13.47 3.63
N LEU A 58 -3.07 -13.44 4.13
CA LEU A 58 -2.05 -14.43 3.79
C LEU A 58 -2.46 -15.88 4.11
N PRO A 59 -3.06 -16.20 5.27
CA PRO A 59 -3.45 -17.56 5.62
C PRO A 59 -4.53 -18.13 4.68
N GLU A 60 -5.35 -17.28 4.07
CA GLU A 60 -6.45 -17.67 3.18
C GLU A 60 -5.99 -17.99 1.74
N ALA A 61 -4.76 -17.62 1.39
CA ALA A 61 -4.24 -17.70 0.03
C ALA A 61 -3.48 -19.01 -0.30
N GLY A 62 -3.32 -19.92 0.66
CA GLY A 62 -2.60 -21.19 0.49
C GLY A 62 -1.07 -21.07 0.40
N GLU A 63 -0.38 -22.21 0.31
CA GLU A 63 1.10 -22.33 0.32
C GLU A 63 1.80 -21.60 -0.85
N GLU A 64 1.09 -21.24 -1.93
CA GLU A 64 1.68 -20.69 -3.16
C GLU A 64 2.23 -19.25 -3.07
N ARG A 65 2.26 -18.62 -1.90
CA ARG A 65 2.65 -17.20 -1.75
C ARG A 65 3.83 -16.98 -0.81
N GLU A 66 4.78 -17.91 -0.83
CA GLU A 66 6.06 -17.76 -0.14
C GLU A 66 6.74 -16.45 -0.56
N GLY A 67 7.08 -15.59 0.41
CA GLY A 67 7.67 -14.27 0.16
C GLY A 67 6.69 -13.12 -0.07
N TRP A 68 5.37 -13.36 -0.10
CA TRP A 68 4.37 -12.29 -0.24
C TRP A 68 4.35 -11.37 0.98
N ALA A 69 4.45 -11.91 2.20
CA ALA A 69 4.58 -11.09 3.42
C ALA A 69 5.78 -10.14 3.35
N SER A 70 6.93 -10.65 2.92
CA SER A 70 8.15 -9.85 2.74
C SER A 70 8.02 -8.82 1.62
N LEU A 71 7.31 -9.14 0.53
CA LEU A 71 6.98 -8.18 -0.52
C LEU A 71 6.13 -7.05 0.04
N LEU A 72 5.01 -7.36 0.71
CA LEU A 72 4.09 -6.37 1.28
C LEU A 72 4.81 -5.44 2.27
N LEU A 73 5.67 -5.98 3.13
CA LEU A 73 6.49 -5.18 4.04
C LEU A 73 7.42 -4.23 3.29
N ARG A 74 8.07 -4.68 2.21
CA ARG A 74 8.93 -3.80 1.38
C ARG A 74 8.12 -2.71 0.71
N GLU A 75 6.97 -3.02 0.12
CA GLU A 75 6.11 -2.03 -0.55
C GLU A 75 5.54 -1.01 0.44
N ALA A 76 5.16 -1.45 1.65
CA ALA A 76 4.70 -0.58 2.73
C ALA A 76 5.80 0.42 3.17
N VAL A 77 7.03 -0.06 3.34
CA VAL A 77 8.19 0.78 3.67
C VAL A 77 8.52 1.74 2.53
N ALA A 78 8.55 1.25 1.29
CA ALA A 78 8.84 2.05 0.11
C ALA A 78 7.81 3.17 -0.07
N PHE A 79 6.53 2.89 0.14
CA PHE A 79 5.47 3.90 0.10
C PHE A 79 5.56 4.85 1.30
N GLY A 80 5.76 4.35 2.53
CA GLY A 80 5.94 5.19 3.72
C GLY A 80 7.09 6.19 3.60
N ASN A 81 8.21 5.79 2.98
CA ASN A 81 9.33 6.69 2.70
C ASN A 81 8.98 7.74 1.64
N ALA A 82 8.24 7.35 0.60
CA ALA A 82 7.78 8.24 -0.46
C ALA A 82 6.80 9.32 0.05
N VAL A 83 6.05 9.03 1.11
CA VAL A 83 5.16 9.99 1.75
C VAL A 83 5.92 10.97 2.66
N ARG A 84 7.05 10.55 3.23
CA ARG A 84 7.89 11.39 4.11
C ARG A 84 8.75 12.40 3.36
N GLY A 85 9.32 11.99 2.22
CA GLY A 85 10.10 12.86 1.32
C GLY A 85 9.18 13.82 0.59
#